data_AF-A0A961FH61-F1
#
_entry.id   AF-A0A961FH61-F1
#
_cell.length_a   1.000
_cell.length_b   1.000
_cell.length_c   1.000
_cell.angle_alpha   90.00
_cell.angle_beta   90.00
_cell.angle_gamma   90.00
#
_symmetry.space_group_name_H-M   'P 1'
#
loop_
_entity.id
_entity.type
_entity.pdbx_description
1 polymer ?
#
loop_
_entity_poly.entity_id
_entity_poly.type
_entity_poly.pdbx_seq_one_letter_code
_entity_poly.pdbx_strand_id
1 'polypeptide(L)'
;MGTRIIIALLLASLASGGQALAQESGSEAGLPYSIETSWQETMVGDASVTLAMHLELEPWDVYEKFVGETSNWWSKGFTMGGESCLNMQLEAYASGRLLEIDENGESLWANVIQVVPGSFLGMSVPEGSFWSGAGSINISFNPGTEGGTDLLLEHRSFQQYDAEIDGAEGYAFGWTKLVAENFRMYCEGEVIEDAIVPLEVMPMDSE
;
A
#
# COMPACT_ATOMS: atom_id res chain seq x y z
N MET A 1 21.99 -21.68 18.43
CA MET A 1 20.69 -20.99 18.55
C MET A 1 20.94 -19.74 19.37
N GLY A 2 21.05 -18.61 18.70
CA GLY A 2 21.35 -17.32 19.31
C GLY A 2 21.03 -16.24 18.30
N THR A 3 20.10 -15.37 18.69
CA THR A 3 19.58 -14.19 18.00
C THR A 3 20.67 -13.39 17.27
N ARG A 4 20.36 -12.92 16.06
CA ARG A 4 21.07 -11.80 15.44
C ARG A 4 20.06 -10.76 14.98
N ILE A 5 19.87 -9.79 15.87
CA ILE A 5 19.45 -8.43 15.55
C ILE A 5 20.56 -7.84 14.67
N ILE A 6 20.22 -7.34 13.48
CA ILE A 6 21.10 -6.44 12.74
C ILE A 6 20.50 -5.05 12.87
N ILE A 7 20.99 -4.32 13.86
CA ILE A 7 20.98 -2.85 13.91
C ILE A 7 22.16 -2.42 13.06
N ALA A 8 21.91 -1.67 11.99
CA ALA A 8 22.97 -0.95 11.28
C ALA A 8 22.95 0.52 11.73
N LEU A 9 23.65 0.78 12.83
CA LEU A 9 24.11 2.12 13.20
C LEU A 9 25.60 2.21 12.83
N LEU A 10 25.97 3.16 11.97
CA LEU A 10 27.37 3.57 11.83
C LEU A 10 27.46 5.06 11.49
N LEU A 11 27.74 5.85 12.53
CA LEU A 11 28.28 7.20 12.44
C LEU A 11 29.81 7.13 12.33
N ALA A 12 30.40 7.82 11.35
CA ALA A 12 31.64 8.61 11.53
C ALA A 12 31.86 9.57 10.35
N SER A 13 32.22 10.80 10.70
CA SER A 13 32.25 12.01 9.88
C SER A 13 33.64 12.32 9.27
N LEU A 14 33.62 13.29 8.34
CA LEU A 14 34.69 14.18 7.83
C LEU A 14 35.44 13.76 6.55
N ALA A 15 34.92 14.22 5.40
CA ALA A 15 35.73 14.85 4.36
C ALA A 15 34.88 15.83 3.53
N SER A 16 35.42 17.02 3.34
CA SER A 16 34.88 18.16 2.59
C SER A 16 34.55 17.84 1.12
N GLY A 17 33.38 18.31 0.66
CA GLY A 17 33.13 18.67 -0.73
C GLY A 17 32.79 17.52 -1.68
N GLY A 18 31.50 17.15 -1.70
CA GLY A 18 30.92 16.27 -2.71
C GLY A 18 29.64 15.64 -2.16
N GLN A 19 28.48 16.05 -2.67
CA GLN A 19 27.20 15.41 -2.34
C GLN A 19 27.28 13.93 -2.73
N ALA A 20 27.26 13.04 -1.74
CA ALA A 20 27.19 11.60 -1.96
C ALA A 20 25.71 11.23 -2.10
N LEU A 21 25.35 10.65 -3.23
CA LEU A 21 24.04 10.03 -3.47
C LEU A 21 24.00 8.73 -2.65
N ALA A 22 23.15 8.66 -1.62
CA ALA A 22 22.83 7.40 -0.97
C ALA A 22 21.60 6.80 -1.65
N GLN A 23 21.82 5.78 -2.49
CA GLN A 23 20.78 4.94 -3.04
C GLN A 23 20.84 3.60 -2.30
N GLU A 24 19.94 3.38 -1.34
CA GLU A 24 19.79 2.08 -0.69
C GLU A 24 18.73 1.29 -1.44
N SER A 25 19.15 0.23 -2.12
CA SER A 25 18.26 -0.73 -2.77
C SER A 25 18.32 -2.03 -1.97
N GLY A 26 17.23 -2.35 -1.28
CA GLY A 26 17.06 -3.62 -0.58
C GLY A 26 16.26 -4.58 -1.45
N SER A 27 16.93 -5.40 -2.27
CA SER A 27 16.29 -6.56 -2.89
C SER A 27 16.53 -7.77 -1.99
N GLU A 28 15.51 -8.23 -1.27
CA GLU A 28 15.58 -9.54 -0.61
C GLU A 28 15.43 -10.65 -1.66
N ALA A 29 16.55 -11.28 -2.01
CA ALA A 29 16.58 -12.35 -3.00
C ALA A 29 15.73 -13.56 -2.56
N GLY A 30 14.71 -13.90 -3.35
CA GLY A 30 13.89 -15.10 -3.18
C GLY A 30 12.43 -14.86 -2.79
N LEU A 31 12.02 -13.61 -2.57
CA LEU A 31 10.61 -13.26 -2.42
C LEU A 31 9.92 -13.17 -3.78
N PRO A 32 8.63 -13.51 -3.89
CA PRO A 32 7.89 -13.46 -5.16
C PRO A 32 7.41 -12.03 -5.52
N TYR A 33 8.04 -11.02 -4.93
CA TYR A 33 7.82 -9.60 -5.14
C TYR A 33 9.13 -8.83 -4.87
N SER A 34 9.20 -7.60 -5.37
CA SER A 34 10.30 -6.67 -5.12
C SER A 34 9.75 -5.36 -4.59
N ILE A 35 10.44 -4.77 -3.61
CA ILE A 35 10.11 -3.46 -3.06
C ILE A 35 11.33 -2.58 -3.20
N GLU A 36 11.13 -1.44 -3.82
CA GLU A 36 12.15 -0.42 -3.98
C GLU A 36 11.69 0.84 -3.26
N THR A 37 12.48 1.25 -2.27
CA THR A 37 12.35 2.54 -1.59
C THR A 37 13.39 3.48 -2.15
N SER A 38 13.00 4.70 -2.52
CA SER A 38 13.97 5.70 -3.00
C SER A 38 13.66 7.09 -2.46
N TRP A 39 14.73 7.77 -2.04
CA TRP A 39 14.67 9.13 -1.47
C TRP A 39 15.71 10.00 -2.15
N GLN A 40 15.32 11.21 -2.53
CA GLN A 40 16.26 12.24 -2.94
C GLN A 40 16.19 13.38 -1.92
N GLU A 41 17.28 13.61 -1.20
CA GLU A 41 17.48 14.83 -0.40
C GLU A 41 17.62 16.03 -1.36
N THR A 42 16.49 16.56 -1.80
CA THR A 42 16.40 17.91 -2.33
C THR A 42 15.67 18.78 -1.31
N MET A 43 15.86 20.10 -1.39
CA MET A 43 15.27 21.08 -0.45
C MET A 43 13.71 21.07 -0.41
N VAL A 44 13.09 20.19 -1.20
CA VAL A 44 11.70 19.75 -1.21
C VAL A 44 11.72 18.27 -1.64
N GLY A 45 12.00 17.34 -0.73
CA GLY A 45 12.22 15.93 -1.09
C GLY A 45 10.94 15.23 -1.55
N ASP A 46 10.89 14.78 -2.80
CA ASP A 46 9.86 13.88 -3.33
C ASP A 46 10.15 12.44 -2.92
N ALA A 47 9.64 12.11 -1.74
CA ALA A 47 9.60 10.79 -1.14
C ALA A 47 8.79 9.79 -2.01
N SER A 48 9.29 8.56 -2.25
CA SER A 48 8.51 7.54 -2.99
C SER A 48 8.77 6.09 -2.56
N VAL A 49 7.68 5.31 -2.57
CA VAL A 49 7.70 3.84 -2.39
C VAL A 49 7.16 3.19 -3.64
N THR A 50 7.89 2.20 -4.15
CA THR A 50 7.47 1.37 -5.29
C THR A 50 7.43 -0.09 -4.87
N LEU A 51 6.31 -0.75 -5.17
CA LEU A 51 6.11 -2.19 -4.96
C LEU A 51 5.74 -2.81 -6.29
N ALA A 52 6.46 -3.85 -6.67
CA ALA A 52 6.19 -4.64 -7.87
C ALA A 52 6.04 -6.11 -7.51
N MET A 53 4.99 -6.76 -8.02
CA MET A 53 4.77 -8.20 -7.82
C MET A 53 4.08 -8.85 -9.01
N HIS A 54 4.27 -10.16 -9.13
CA HIS A 54 3.61 -10.99 -10.12
C HIS A 54 2.47 -11.81 -9.49
N LEU A 55 1.34 -11.88 -10.19
CA LEU A 55 0.17 -12.68 -9.82
C LEU A 55 -0.24 -13.57 -10.99
N GLU A 56 -0.64 -14.82 -10.72
CA GLU A 56 -1.03 -15.80 -11.75
C GLU A 56 -2.41 -15.53 -12.39
N LEU A 57 -3.16 -14.55 -11.86
CA LEU A 57 -4.48 -14.16 -12.37
C LEU A 57 -4.34 -13.16 -13.53
N GLU A 58 -5.34 -13.12 -14.42
CA GLU A 58 -5.40 -12.16 -15.51
C GLU A 58 -5.65 -10.73 -14.99
N PRO A 59 -5.20 -9.68 -15.71
CA PRO A 59 -5.25 -8.30 -15.21
C PRO A 59 -6.65 -7.82 -14.81
N TRP A 60 -7.68 -8.27 -15.53
CA TRP A 60 -9.06 -7.95 -15.19
C TRP A 60 -9.47 -8.55 -13.84
N ASP A 61 -9.13 -9.81 -13.59
CA ASP A 61 -9.48 -10.51 -12.34
C ASP A 61 -8.75 -9.89 -11.15
N VAL A 62 -7.46 -9.56 -11.32
CA VAL A 62 -6.69 -8.85 -10.29
C VAL A 62 -7.29 -7.48 -10.02
N TYR A 63 -7.63 -6.72 -11.06
CA TYR A 63 -8.24 -5.40 -10.91
C TYR A 63 -9.58 -5.50 -10.16
N GLU A 64 -10.46 -6.43 -10.55
CA GLU A 64 -11.77 -6.61 -9.93
C GLU A 64 -11.65 -6.95 -8.44
N LYS A 65 -10.72 -7.85 -8.08
CA LYS A 65 -10.42 -8.16 -6.68
C LYS A 65 -9.85 -6.96 -5.92
N PHE A 66 -8.92 -6.23 -6.53
CA PHE A 66 -8.29 -5.09 -5.88
C PHE A 66 -9.32 -4.01 -5.53
N VAL A 67 -10.15 -3.63 -6.52
CA VAL A 67 -11.06 -2.48 -6.38
C VAL A 67 -12.46 -2.83 -5.89
N GLY A 68 -12.96 -4.01 -6.21
CA GLY A 68 -14.33 -4.45 -5.88
C GLY A 68 -14.42 -5.22 -4.56
N GLU A 69 -13.30 -5.77 -4.09
CA GLU A 69 -13.24 -6.66 -2.93
C GLU A 69 -12.27 -6.14 -1.87
N THR A 70 -12.09 -4.82 -1.78
CA THR A 70 -11.09 -4.16 -0.92
C THR A 70 -11.12 -4.63 0.54
N SER A 71 -12.29 -4.73 1.17
CA SER A 71 -12.42 -5.22 2.56
C SER A 71 -11.96 -6.66 2.76
N ASN A 72 -12.03 -7.50 1.72
CA ASN A 72 -11.69 -8.91 1.84
C ASN A 72 -10.18 -9.15 1.95
N TRP A 73 -9.36 -8.17 1.55
CA TRP A 73 -7.90 -8.27 1.62
C TRP A 73 -7.23 -7.18 2.45
N TRP A 74 -7.90 -6.05 2.67
CA TRP A 74 -7.39 -5.03 3.58
C TRP A 74 -7.50 -5.50 5.02
N SER A 75 -6.38 -5.49 5.75
CA SER A 75 -6.37 -5.94 7.15
C SER A 75 -6.71 -4.80 8.10
N LYS A 76 -7.47 -5.13 9.15
CA LYS A 76 -7.79 -4.21 10.25
C LYS A 76 -6.57 -3.55 10.88
N GLY A 77 -5.43 -4.25 10.94
CA GLY A 77 -4.17 -3.72 11.46
C GLY A 77 -3.61 -2.51 10.69
N PHE A 78 -4.14 -2.25 9.49
CA PHE A 78 -3.76 -1.12 8.63
C PHE A 78 -4.96 -0.20 8.34
N THR A 79 -5.85 -0.05 9.32
CA THR A 79 -6.99 0.88 9.28
C THR A 79 -6.84 1.93 10.39
N MET A 80 -7.52 3.08 10.27
CA MET A 80 -7.54 4.12 11.32
C MET A 80 -8.30 3.67 12.57
N GLY A 81 -9.39 2.93 12.39
CA GLY A 81 -10.27 2.41 13.43
C GLY A 81 -9.85 1.05 13.98
N GLY A 82 -8.86 0.39 13.37
CA GLY A 82 -8.35 -0.91 13.82
C GLY A 82 -9.46 -1.96 13.88
N GLU A 83 -9.69 -2.50 15.08
CA GLU A 83 -10.75 -3.48 15.32
C GLU A 83 -12.17 -2.97 15.06
N SER A 84 -12.39 -1.66 15.19
CA SER A 84 -13.67 -1.01 14.93
C SER A 84 -13.95 -0.80 13.44
N CYS A 85 -12.98 -1.06 12.56
CA CYS A 85 -13.20 -0.97 11.12
C CYS A 85 -14.19 -2.06 10.66
N LEU A 86 -15.27 -1.61 10.02
CA LEU A 86 -16.35 -2.46 9.53
C LEU A 86 -16.26 -2.71 8.02
N ASN A 87 -15.70 -1.75 7.27
CA ASN A 87 -15.60 -1.84 5.82
C ASN A 87 -14.51 -0.90 5.26
N MET A 88 -13.77 -1.37 4.25
CA MET A 88 -12.94 -0.54 3.37
C MET A 88 -13.57 -0.48 1.99
N GLN A 89 -14.01 0.71 1.60
CA GLN A 89 -14.74 0.92 0.35
C GLN A 89 -13.91 1.74 -0.64
N LEU A 90 -13.64 1.16 -1.81
CA LEU A 90 -13.05 1.85 -2.94
C LEU A 90 -14.10 2.10 -4.03
N GLU A 91 -14.47 3.36 -4.20
CA GLU A 91 -15.34 3.81 -5.29
C GLU A 91 -14.53 3.96 -6.58
N ALA A 92 -14.40 2.87 -7.35
CA ALA A 92 -13.52 2.78 -8.54
C ALA A 92 -14.03 3.54 -9.79
N TYR A 93 -14.28 4.85 -9.65
CA TYR A 93 -14.61 5.77 -10.73
C TYR A 93 -13.96 7.14 -10.48
N ALA A 94 -13.82 7.97 -11.51
CA ALA A 94 -13.25 9.31 -11.37
C ALA A 94 -14.06 10.16 -10.37
N SER A 95 -13.39 10.84 -9.44
CA SER A 95 -13.99 11.53 -8.28
C SER A 95 -14.61 10.62 -7.22
N GLY A 96 -14.39 9.30 -7.31
CA GLY A 96 -14.67 8.38 -6.22
C GLY A 96 -13.70 8.57 -5.05
N ARG A 97 -13.91 7.79 -3.99
CA ARG A 97 -13.16 7.85 -2.73
C ARG A 97 -12.69 6.45 -2.32
N LEU A 98 -11.56 6.39 -1.63
CA LEU A 98 -11.17 5.28 -0.75
C LEU A 98 -11.56 5.69 0.67
N LEU A 99 -12.48 4.93 1.25
CA LEU A 99 -13.08 5.20 2.53
C LEU A 99 -12.86 4.04 3.47
N GLU A 100 -12.70 4.39 4.73
CA GLU A 100 -12.87 3.50 5.86
C GLU A 100 -14.19 3.80 6.54
N ILE A 101 -14.92 2.75 6.91
CA ILE A 101 -16.21 2.87 7.59
C ILE A 101 -16.11 2.14 8.92
N ASP A 102 -16.43 2.85 10.01
CA ASP A 102 -16.52 2.33 11.36
C ASP A 102 -17.89 2.67 11.98
N GLU A 103 -18.05 2.45 13.29
CA GLU A 103 -19.27 2.81 14.03
C GLU A 103 -19.52 4.33 14.14
N ASN A 104 -18.50 5.16 13.91
CA ASN A 104 -18.54 6.61 14.02
C ASN A 104 -18.78 7.31 12.67
N GLY A 105 -18.57 6.61 11.55
CA GLY A 105 -18.91 7.07 10.20
C GLY A 105 -17.84 6.74 9.17
N GLU A 106 -17.70 7.62 8.19
CA GLU A 106 -16.74 7.49 7.09
C GLU A 106 -15.47 8.31 7.36
N SER A 107 -14.31 7.70 7.18
CA SER A 107 -13.00 8.36 7.17
C SER A 107 -12.35 8.26 5.80
N LEU A 108 -11.94 9.40 5.23
CA LEU A 108 -11.36 9.47 3.89
C LEU A 108 -9.87 9.12 3.92
N TRP A 109 -9.48 8.13 3.12
CA TRP A 109 -8.08 7.80 2.85
C TRP A 109 -7.55 8.52 1.61
N ALA A 110 -8.28 8.45 0.48
CA ALA A 110 -7.84 9.04 -0.77
C ALA A 110 -9.01 9.37 -1.69
N ASN A 111 -8.81 10.32 -2.62
CA ASN A 111 -9.74 10.58 -3.72
C ASN A 111 -9.23 9.88 -4.98
N VAL A 112 -10.12 9.22 -5.72
CA VAL A 112 -9.83 8.61 -7.02
C VAL A 112 -9.79 9.69 -8.09
N ILE A 113 -8.64 9.83 -8.73
CA ILE A 113 -8.38 10.85 -9.76
C ILE A 113 -8.55 10.27 -11.15
N GLN A 114 -8.14 9.03 -11.35
CA GLN A 114 -8.16 8.39 -12.66
C GLN A 114 -8.42 6.89 -12.53
N VAL A 115 -9.22 6.35 -13.45
CA VAL A 115 -9.49 4.92 -13.56
C VAL A 115 -9.45 4.51 -15.03
N VAL A 116 -8.71 3.46 -15.32
CA VAL A 116 -8.81 2.69 -16.56
C VAL A 116 -9.14 1.25 -16.13
N PRO A 117 -10.40 0.81 -16.26
CA PRO A 117 -10.82 -0.50 -15.76
C PRO A 117 -9.94 -1.63 -16.29
N GLY A 118 -9.49 -2.51 -15.40
CA GLY A 118 -8.60 -3.63 -15.73
C GLY A 118 -7.14 -3.26 -15.97
N SER A 119 -6.73 -2.00 -15.77
CA SER A 119 -5.37 -1.57 -16.11
C SER A 119 -4.76 -0.53 -15.19
N PHE A 120 -5.52 0.44 -14.68
CA PHE A 120 -4.96 1.54 -13.90
C PHE A 120 -5.94 2.13 -12.89
N LEU A 121 -5.41 2.46 -11.71
CA LEU A 121 -6.07 3.24 -10.67
C LEU A 121 -5.10 4.31 -10.14
N GLY A 122 -5.50 5.57 -10.23
CA GLY A 122 -4.76 6.71 -9.69
C GLY A 122 -5.57 7.43 -8.61
N MET A 123 -4.94 7.69 -7.47
CA MET A 123 -5.55 8.32 -6.30
C MET A 123 -4.68 9.45 -5.75
N SER A 124 -5.31 10.45 -5.14
CA SER A 124 -4.64 11.52 -4.39
C SER A 124 -4.97 11.42 -2.92
N VAL A 125 -3.95 11.49 -2.07
CA VAL A 125 -4.10 11.55 -0.62
C VAL A 125 -4.19 13.02 -0.18
N PRO A 126 -5.27 13.45 0.50
CA PRO A 126 -5.43 14.83 0.93
C PRO A 126 -4.37 15.29 1.93
N GLU A 127 -4.11 16.60 1.96
CA GLU A 127 -3.30 17.21 3.01
C GLU A 127 -3.99 17.07 4.38
N GLY A 128 -3.22 16.75 5.42
CA GLY A 128 -3.75 16.56 6.78
C GLY A 128 -4.51 15.23 6.96
N SER A 129 -4.36 14.28 6.05
CA SER A 129 -4.81 12.90 6.28
C SER A 129 -4.04 12.30 7.47
N PHE A 130 -4.66 11.35 8.18
CA PHE A 130 -4.13 10.82 9.45
C PHE A 130 -2.73 10.22 9.33
N TRP A 131 -2.40 9.64 8.17
CA TRP A 131 -1.13 8.96 7.92
C TRP A 131 -0.15 9.76 7.06
N SER A 132 -0.60 10.78 6.31
CA SER A 132 0.22 11.43 5.27
C SER A 132 0.08 12.95 5.17
N GLY A 133 1.17 13.61 4.76
CA GLY A 133 1.07 14.84 3.96
C GLY A 133 0.53 14.53 2.55
N ALA A 134 0.05 15.55 1.82
CA ALA A 134 -0.59 15.35 0.52
C ALA A 134 0.25 14.48 -0.42
N GLY A 135 -0.32 13.43 -1.02
CA GLY A 135 0.43 12.44 -1.80
C GLY A 135 -0.35 11.88 -2.98
N SER A 136 0.27 10.98 -3.74
CA SER A 136 -0.38 10.28 -4.86
C SER A 136 -0.08 8.79 -4.84
N ILE A 137 -1.09 7.97 -5.13
CA ILE A 137 -0.98 6.51 -5.21
C ILE A 137 -1.39 6.11 -6.63
N ASN A 138 -0.50 5.44 -7.36
CA ASN A 138 -0.76 4.92 -8.69
C ASN A 138 -0.60 3.41 -8.67
N ILE A 139 -1.55 2.70 -9.27
CA ILE A 139 -1.56 1.25 -9.32
C ILE A 139 -1.83 0.83 -10.76
N SER A 140 -0.94 0.00 -11.31
CA SER A 140 -1.05 -0.54 -12.67
C SER A 140 -1.18 -2.05 -12.64
N PHE A 141 -2.04 -2.58 -13.50
CA PHE A 141 -2.31 -4.00 -13.68
C PHE A 141 -1.95 -4.35 -15.13
N ASN A 142 -0.72 -4.82 -15.35
CA ASN A 142 -0.21 -5.08 -16.70
C ASN A 142 -0.19 -6.59 -16.98
N PRO A 143 -0.48 -7.05 -18.21
CA PRO A 143 -0.24 -8.44 -18.58
C PRO A 143 1.23 -8.83 -18.35
N GLY A 144 1.45 -9.93 -17.63
CA GLY A 144 2.80 -10.44 -17.36
C GLY A 144 3.42 -11.09 -18.59
N THR A 145 4.75 -11.09 -18.68
CA THR A 145 5.46 -11.65 -19.84
C THR A 145 5.29 -13.17 -19.99
N GLU A 146 4.98 -13.88 -18.90
CA GLU A 146 4.79 -15.33 -18.86
C GLU A 146 3.31 -15.74 -18.71
N GLY A 147 2.37 -14.79 -18.83
CA GLY A 147 0.98 -14.92 -18.40
C GLY A 147 0.73 -14.11 -17.13
N GLY A 148 -0.50 -14.12 -16.62
CA GLY A 148 -0.84 -13.45 -15.36
C GLY A 148 -0.73 -11.91 -15.41
N THR A 149 -0.48 -11.31 -14.24
CA THR A 149 -0.47 -9.86 -14.04
C THR A 149 0.79 -9.40 -13.32
N ASP A 150 1.49 -8.43 -13.91
CA ASP A 150 2.49 -7.62 -13.23
C ASP A 150 1.81 -6.40 -12.61
N LEU A 151 1.67 -6.43 -11.28
CA LEU A 151 1.13 -5.34 -10.48
C LEU A 151 2.25 -4.40 -10.06
N LEU A 152 2.09 -3.10 -10.36
CA LEU A 152 2.98 -2.03 -9.93
C LEU A 152 2.21 -1.02 -9.09
N LEU A 153 2.59 -0.86 -7.83
CA LEU A 153 2.11 0.19 -6.95
C LEU A 153 3.21 1.21 -6.72
N GLU A 154 2.84 2.48 -6.81
CA GLU A 154 3.71 3.60 -6.51
C GLU A 154 2.99 4.59 -5.60
N HIS A 155 3.60 4.94 -4.46
CA HIS A 155 3.12 5.99 -3.57
C HIS A 155 4.17 7.11 -3.51
N ARG A 156 3.80 8.33 -3.91
CA ARG A 156 4.68 9.52 -3.94
C ARG A 156 4.24 10.66 -3.04
N SER A 157 5.23 11.49 -2.71
CA SER A 157 5.13 12.87 -2.18
C SER A 157 4.48 13.03 -0.81
N PHE A 158 4.52 12.03 0.06
CA PHE A 158 4.09 12.23 1.44
C PHE A 158 5.08 13.12 2.21
N GLN A 159 4.58 14.10 2.98
CA GLN A 159 5.44 14.87 3.89
C GLN A 159 5.88 14.01 5.07
N GLN A 160 7.14 14.16 5.49
CA GLN A 160 7.63 13.61 6.76
C GLN A 160 6.76 14.16 7.90
N TYR A 161 6.00 13.26 8.54
CA TYR A 161 5.14 13.60 9.68
C TYR A 161 5.94 13.78 10.97
N ASP A 162 7.10 13.14 11.07
CA ASP A 162 7.97 13.10 12.25
C ASP A 162 9.42 12.83 11.79
N ALA A 163 10.41 13.45 12.44
CA ALA A 163 11.83 13.18 12.21
C ALA A 163 12.30 11.82 12.78
N GLU A 164 11.48 11.14 13.59
CA GLU A 164 11.80 9.85 14.23
C GLU A 164 11.30 8.62 13.45
N ILE A 165 10.29 8.76 12.59
CA ILE A 165 9.82 7.69 11.70
C ILE A 165 10.08 8.12 10.26
N ASP A 166 10.98 7.41 9.58
CA ASP A 166 11.13 7.60 8.15
C ASP A 166 9.80 7.19 7.48
N GLY A 167 9.10 8.19 6.91
CA GLY A 167 7.75 8.02 6.34
C GLY A 167 7.73 6.94 5.25
N ALA A 168 8.67 7.00 4.32
CA ALA A 168 9.67 5.97 4.32
C ALA A 168 9.32 4.48 4.26
N GLU A 169 10.15 3.87 5.07
CA GLU A 169 10.07 2.55 5.64
C GLU A 169 8.68 2.26 6.18
N GLY A 170 7.99 3.24 6.79
CA GLY A 170 6.61 3.07 7.26
C GLY A 170 5.63 2.73 6.15
N TYR A 171 5.65 3.50 5.06
CA TYR A 171 4.84 3.23 3.87
C TYR A 171 5.28 1.98 3.13
N ALA A 172 6.58 1.74 3.02
CA ALA A 172 7.10 0.52 2.42
C ALA A 172 6.61 -0.71 3.17
N PHE A 173 6.72 -0.70 4.50
CA PHE A 173 6.21 -1.76 5.36
C PHE A 173 4.70 -1.94 5.22
N GLY A 174 3.93 -0.85 5.29
CA GLY A 174 2.47 -0.89 5.14
C GLY A 174 2.04 -1.49 3.79
N TRP A 175 2.63 -1.05 2.69
CA TRP A 175 2.34 -1.59 1.36
C TRP A 175 2.81 -3.03 1.19
N THR A 176 3.93 -3.43 1.81
CA THR A 176 4.37 -4.83 1.83
C THR A 176 3.28 -5.70 2.45
N LYS A 177 2.81 -5.34 3.65
CA LYS A 177 1.82 -6.11 4.40
C LYS A 177 0.47 -6.15 3.71
N LEU A 178 -0.02 -5.01 3.23
CA LEU A 178 -1.33 -4.93 2.59
C LEU A 178 -1.36 -5.56 1.20
N VAL A 179 -0.37 -5.29 0.36
CA VAL A 179 -0.44 -5.63 -1.07
C VAL A 179 0.40 -6.86 -1.40
N ALA A 180 1.68 -6.87 -1.05
CA ALA A 180 2.55 -8.01 -1.37
C ALA A 180 2.20 -9.28 -0.58
N GLU A 181 1.71 -9.14 0.66
CA GLU A 181 1.27 -10.27 1.48
C GLU A 181 -0.25 -10.49 1.35
N ASN A 182 -1.08 -9.63 1.95
CA ASN A 182 -2.52 -9.92 2.07
C ASN A 182 -3.24 -9.99 0.71
N PHE A 183 -3.11 -8.97 -0.15
CA PHE A 183 -3.79 -9.01 -1.44
C PHE A 183 -3.33 -10.18 -2.33
N ARG A 184 -2.05 -10.53 -2.27
CA ARG A 184 -1.51 -11.73 -2.92
C ARG A 184 -2.18 -13.00 -2.38
N MET A 185 -2.19 -13.20 -1.06
CA MET A 185 -2.85 -14.33 -0.40
C MET A 185 -4.32 -14.43 -0.82
N TYR A 186 -5.02 -13.30 -0.88
CA TYR A 186 -6.40 -13.24 -1.33
C TYR A 186 -6.59 -13.70 -2.78
N CYS A 187 -5.67 -13.31 -3.67
CA CYS A 187 -5.68 -13.74 -5.07
C CYS A 187 -5.37 -15.24 -5.21
N GLU A 188 -4.52 -15.78 -4.35
CA GLU A 188 -4.14 -17.20 -4.29
C GLU A 188 -5.21 -18.07 -3.59
N GLY A 189 -6.27 -17.45 -3.05
CA GLY A 189 -7.37 -18.13 -2.36
C GLY A 189 -7.04 -18.53 -0.92
N GLU A 190 -6.04 -17.89 -0.32
CA GLU A 190 -5.63 -18.11 1.07
C GLU A 190 -6.42 -17.24 2.05
N VAL A 191 -6.41 -17.64 3.33
CA VAL A 191 -7.13 -16.95 4.41
C VAL A 191 -6.25 -15.84 4.99
N ILE A 192 -6.82 -14.66 5.16
CA ILE A 192 -6.20 -13.52 5.84
C ILE A 192 -6.84 -13.42 7.22
N GLU A 193 -6.06 -13.70 8.28
CA GLU A 193 -6.59 -13.83 9.65
C GLU A 193 -7.30 -12.56 10.16
N ASP A 194 -6.84 -11.38 9.74
CA ASP A 194 -7.34 -10.07 10.19
C ASP A 194 -8.01 -9.26 9.07
N ALA A 195 -8.53 -9.92 8.03
CA ALA A 195 -9.30 -9.22 6.99
C ALA A 195 -10.52 -8.53 7.59
N ILE A 196 -10.93 -7.41 6.97
CA ILE A 196 -12.17 -6.71 7.28
C ILE A 196 -13.30 -7.51 6.63
N VAL A 197 -13.57 -8.71 7.16
CA VAL A 197 -14.67 -9.52 6.69
C VAL A 197 -15.94 -8.72 6.94
N PRO A 198 -16.68 -8.29 5.89
CA PRO A 198 -17.92 -7.57 6.09
C PRO A 198 -18.80 -8.45 6.96
N LEU A 199 -19.44 -7.87 7.99
CA LEU A 199 -20.47 -8.58 8.74
C LEU A 199 -21.40 -9.21 7.69
N GLU A 200 -21.43 -10.55 7.64
CA GLU A 200 -22.42 -11.25 6.83
C GLU A 200 -23.74 -10.59 7.16
N VAL A 201 -24.44 -10.08 6.15
CA VAL A 201 -25.82 -9.66 6.31
C VAL A 201 -26.54 -10.92 6.70
N MET A 202 -26.64 -11.17 8.01
CA MET A 202 -27.38 -12.31 8.52
C MET A 202 -28.76 -12.18 7.88
N PRO A 203 -29.25 -13.20 7.16
CA PRO A 203 -30.58 -13.14 6.60
C PRO A 203 -31.49 -12.77 7.76
N MET A 204 -32.20 -11.64 7.65
CA MET A 204 -33.24 -11.35 8.62
C MET A 204 -34.23 -12.49 8.51
N ASP A 205 -34.20 -13.40 9.49
CA ASP A 205 -35.25 -14.38 9.66
C ASP A 205 -36.55 -13.60 9.70
N SER A 206 -37.38 -13.82 8.68
CA SER A 206 -38.71 -13.22 8.61
C SER A 206 -39.54 -13.94 9.67
N GLU A 207 -39.90 -13.22 10.74
CA GLU A 207 -40.94 -13.65 11.69
C GLU A 207 -42.31 -13.80 11.01
#